data_AF-A0A349FFE9-F1
#
_entry.id   AF-A0A349FFE9-F1
#
_cell.length_a   1.000
_cell.length_b   1.000
_cell.length_c   1.000
_cell.angle_alpha   90.00
_cell.angle_beta   90.00
_cell.angle_gamma   90.00
#
_symmetry.space_group_name_H-M   'P 1'
#
loop_
_entity.id
_entity.type
_entity.pdbx_description
1 polymer ?
#
loop_
_entity_poly.entity_id
_entity_poly.type
_entity_poly.pdbx_seq_one_letter_code
_entity_poly.pdbx_strand_id
1 'polypeptide(L)'
;VNAPANYSQSLISGTLAWLLMIVPLLCVLWALEALVWQPLLYQLALLLLALDWRNNEKFARQFTHQLAEENSQAAKKLLAPLVNRSTDTLSLLGLGKAGCETLIMGYGRNVVGVLFWYAIAGGIGAFMYRMVIELARAWSPSRTQFLPFGIPAIRVLALLDFIPLRLFALMLVVGQRAQICLHLIKQQAASWPLPGPAWLLVTAGAKLELSLAGPAIYEG
;
A
#
# COMPACT_ATOMS: atom_id res chain seq x y z
N VAL A 1 -20.47 7.41 -31.18
CA VAL A 1 -20.00 8.66 -30.52
C VAL A 1 -18.77 8.45 -29.63
N ASN A 2 -18.37 7.22 -29.25
CA ASN A 2 -17.15 7.02 -28.47
C ASN A 2 -16.03 6.40 -29.32
N ALA A 3 -15.17 7.25 -29.87
CA ALA A 3 -13.87 6.88 -30.44
C ALA A 3 -12.91 6.46 -29.29
N PRO A 4 -11.81 5.71 -29.56
CA PRO A 4 -10.99 5.10 -28.52
C PRO A 4 -10.48 6.18 -27.57
N ALA A 5 -10.73 6.01 -26.27
CA ALA A 5 -10.42 7.01 -25.26
C ALA A 5 -8.96 7.45 -25.40
N ASN A 6 -8.75 8.71 -25.77
CA ASN A 6 -7.41 9.25 -25.99
C ASN A 6 -6.64 9.17 -24.66
N TYR A 7 -5.44 8.60 -24.67
CA TYR A 7 -4.65 8.34 -23.45
C TYR A 7 -4.56 9.57 -22.54
N SER A 8 -4.32 10.74 -23.13
CA SER A 8 -4.26 12.02 -22.43
C SER A 8 -5.60 12.42 -21.78
N GLN A 9 -6.74 12.14 -22.43
CA GLN A 9 -8.06 12.42 -21.86
C GLN A 9 -8.36 11.52 -20.66
N SER A 10 -7.97 10.23 -20.73
CA SER A 10 -8.13 9.31 -19.61
C SER A 10 -7.25 9.71 -18.41
N LEU A 11 -6.02 10.19 -18.65
CA LEU A 11 -5.17 10.76 -17.60
C LEU A 11 -5.75 12.02 -16.93
N ILE A 12 -6.27 12.95 -17.74
CA ILE A 12 -6.86 14.19 -17.24
C ILE A 12 -8.11 13.88 -16.41
N SER A 13 -8.99 13.02 -16.91
CA SER A 13 -10.19 12.59 -16.17
C SER A 13 -9.84 11.87 -14.86
N GLY A 14 -8.81 11.02 -14.85
CA GLY A 14 -8.30 10.39 -13.63
C GLY A 14 -7.77 11.39 -12.61
N THR A 15 -7.03 12.40 -13.07
CA THR A 15 -6.51 13.47 -12.20
C THR A 15 -7.66 14.29 -11.61
N LEU A 16 -8.64 14.66 -12.44
CA LEU A 16 -9.79 15.44 -12.01
C LEU A 16 -10.67 14.65 -11.03
N ALA A 17 -10.92 13.36 -11.30
CA ALA A 17 -11.69 12.50 -10.41
C ALA A 17 -11.00 12.33 -9.05
N TRP A 18 -9.68 12.17 -9.03
CA TRP A 18 -8.90 12.12 -7.80
C TRP A 18 -9.00 13.43 -7.01
N LEU A 19 -8.82 14.57 -7.67
CA LEU A 19 -8.97 15.90 -7.04
C LEU A 19 -10.38 16.11 -6.49
N LEU A 20 -11.41 15.70 -7.25
CA LEU A 20 -12.80 15.83 -6.87
C LEU A 20 -13.17 14.99 -5.64
N MET A 21 -12.47 13.88 -5.39
CA MET A 21 -12.66 13.09 -4.16
C MET A 21 -11.86 13.63 -2.98
N ILE A 22 -10.60 14.02 -3.23
CA ILE A 22 -9.66 14.39 -2.15
C ILE A 22 -9.86 15.82 -1.67
N VAL A 23 -10.06 16.80 -2.57
CA VAL A 23 -10.14 18.21 -2.20
C VAL A 23 -11.38 18.52 -1.37
N PRO A 24 -12.61 18.12 -1.77
CA PRO A 24 -13.80 18.37 -0.96
C PRO A 24 -13.73 17.65 0.38
N LEU A 25 -13.20 16.42 0.43
CA LEU A 25 -13.00 15.70 1.68
C LEU A 25 -12.07 16.47 2.63
N LEU A 26 -10.94 16.96 2.13
CA LEU A 26 -10.01 17.78 2.92
C LEU A 26 -10.69 19.05 3.44
N CYS A 27 -11.42 19.76 2.58
CA CYS A 27 -12.16 20.97 2.98
C CYS A 27 -13.19 20.66 4.08
N VAL A 28 -13.94 19.56 3.97
CA VAL A 28 -14.92 19.14 4.98
C VAL A 28 -14.23 18.80 6.29
N LEU A 29 -13.15 18.01 6.26
CA LEU A 29 -12.41 17.64 7.47
C LEU A 29 -11.81 18.85 8.16
N TRP A 30 -11.31 19.82 7.39
CA TRP A 30 -10.75 21.05 7.93
C TRP A 30 -11.83 21.98 8.51
N ALA A 31 -12.97 22.13 7.81
CA ALA A 31 -14.09 22.90 8.31
C ALA A 31 -14.69 22.29 9.59
N LEU A 32 -14.82 20.96 9.65
CA LEU A 32 -15.32 20.26 10.84
C LEU A 32 -14.43 20.46 12.05
N GLU A 33 -13.10 20.50 11.89
CA GLU A 33 -12.18 20.73 13.00
C GLU A 33 -12.48 22.04 13.74
N ALA A 34 -12.88 23.09 13.01
CA ALA A 34 -13.25 24.38 13.61
C ALA A 34 -14.57 24.37 14.40
N LEU A 35 -15.45 23.38 14.15
CA LEU A 35 -16.73 23.23 14.86
C LEU A 35 -16.62 22.30 16.08
N VAL A 36 -15.58 21.46 16.16
CA VAL A 36 -15.46 20.48 17.23
C VAL A 36 -14.97 21.14 18.52
N TRP A 37 -15.71 20.95 19.60
CA TRP A 37 -15.37 21.49 20.92
C TRP A 37 -14.03 20.98 21.48
N GLN A 38 -13.63 19.75 21.12
CA GLN A 38 -12.40 19.10 21.59
C GLN A 38 -11.52 18.63 20.40
N PRO A 39 -10.62 19.50 19.88
CA PRO A 39 -9.81 19.18 18.69
C PRO A 39 -8.93 17.93 18.85
N LEU A 40 -8.43 17.67 20.05
CA LEU A 40 -7.61 16.48 20.32
C LEU A 40 -8.40 15.18 20.09
N LEU A 41 -9.65 15.11 20.55
CA LEU A 41 -10.50 13.94 20.35
C LEU A 41 -10.83 13.73 18.86
N TYR A 42 -11.03 14.82 18.12
CA TYR A 42 -11.25 14.77 16.68
C TYR A 42 -10.03 14.18 15.95
N GLN A 43 -8.83 14.66 16.28
CA GLN A 43 -7.59 14.15 15.68
C GLN A 43 -7.34 12.67 16.03
N LEU A 44 -7.60 12.28 17.28
CA LEU A 44 -7.49 10.89 17.72
C LEU A 44 -8.52 9.98 17.03
N ALA A 45 -9.76 10.45 16.85
CA ALA A 45 -10.79 9.71 16.14
C ALA A 45 -10.39 9.47 14.67
N LEU A 46 -9.90 10.50 13.98
CA LEU A 46 -9.39 10.35 12.61
C LEU A 46 -8.19 9.40 12.53
N LEU A 47 -7.27 9.46 13.49
CA LEU A 47 -6.16 8.53 13.58
C LEU A 47 -6.64 7.08 13.74
N LEU A 48 -7.59 6.84 14.65
CA LEU A 48 -8.16 5.51 14.88
C LEU A 48 -8.88 4.96 13.64
N LEU A 49 -9.55 5.82 12.88
CA LEU A 49 -10.18 5.44 11.61
C LEU A 49 -9.15 5.17 10.50
N ALA A 50 -8.01 5.87 10.52
CA ALA A 50 -6.96 5.69 9.54
C ALA A 50 -6.12 4.43 9.79
N LEU A 51 -5.92 4.05 11.05
CA LEU A 51 -5.13 2.89 11.46
C LEU A 51 -5.86 1.58 11.16
N ASP A 52 -5.18 0.67 10.44
CA ASP A 52 -5.74 -0.64 10.11
C ASP A 52 -4.72 -1.77 10.30
N TRP A 53 -4.38 -2.04 11.57
CA TRP A 53 -3.57 -3.20 11.94
C TRP A 53 -4.40 -4.49 12.09
N ARG A 54 -5.67 -4.35 12.50
CA ARG A 54 -6.52 -5.50 12.86
C ARG A 54 -6.85 -6.35 11.63
N ASN A 55 -7.10 -5.74 10.47
CA ASN A 55 -7.33 -6.49 9.25
C ASN A 55 -6.06 -7.22 8.80
N ASN A 56 -4.90 -6.58 8.91
CA ASN A 56 -3.62 -7.22 8.60
C ASN A 56 -3.37 -8.43 9.51
N GLU A 57 -3.64 -8.30 10.81
CA GLU A 57 -3.49 -9.39 11.78
C GLU A 57 -4.47 -10.53 11.54
N LYS A 58 -5.74 -10.21 11.27
CA LYS A 58 -6.77 -11.21 10.92
C LYS A 58 -6.36 -11.98 9.67
N PHE A 59 -5.94 -11.28 8.62
CA PHE A 59 -5.41 -11.90 7.41
C PHE A 59 -4.19 -12.75 7.72
N ALA A 60 -3.20 -12.25 8.47
CA ALA A 60 -1.99 -13.00 8.83
C ALA A 60 -2.34 -14.32 9.53
N ARG A 61 -3.20 -14.28 10.55
CA ARG A 61 -3.61 -15.48 11.31
C ARG A 61 -4.32 -16.50 10.43
N GLN A 62 -5.28 -16.06 9.61
CA GLN A 62 -6.02 -16.96 8.72
C GLN A 62 -5.12 -17.53 7.63
N PHE A 63 -4.30 -16.68 7.00
CA PHE A 63 -3.43 -17.08 5.90
C PHE A 63 -2.34 -18.05 6.34
N THR A 64 -1.68 -17.79 7.47
CA THR A 64 -0.65 -18.68 8.01
C THR A 64 -1.22 -20.03 8.42
N HIS A 65 -2.42 -20.07 9.00
CA HIS A 65 -3.12 -21.33 9.29
C HIS A 65 -3.37 -22.15 8.03
N GLN A 66 -3.94 -21.53 6.98
CA GLN A 66 -4.21 -22.23 5.72
C GLN A 66 -2.93 -22.70 5.02
N LEU A 67 -1.84 -21.94 5.15
CA LEU A 67 -0.55 -22.32 4.59
C LEU A 67 0.09 -23.50 5.36
N ALA A 68 -0.07 -23.53 6.68
CA ALA A 68 0.40 -24.62 7.53
C ALA A 68 -0.35 -25.94 7.29
N GLU A 69 -1.64 -25.85 6.93
CA GLU A 69 -2.45 -27.01 6.51
C GLU A 69 -2.27 -27.37 5.03
N GLU A 70 -1.35 -26.71 4.32
CA GLU A 70 -1.12 -26.87 2.87
C GLU A 70 -2.38 -26.67 2.00
N ASN A 71 -3.40 -25.98 2.53
CA ASN A 71 -4.66 -25.73 1.84
C ASN A 71 -4.52 -24.55 0.87
N SER A 72 -3.87 -24.83 -0.26
CA SER A 72 -3.57 -23.82 -1.28
C SER A 72 -4.81 -23.13 -1.85
N GLN A 73 -5.96 -23.82 -1.95
CA GLN A 73 -7.18 -23.24 -2.49
C GLN A 73 -7.77 -22.19 -1.52
N ALA A 74 -7.80 -22.48 -0.22
CA ALA A 74 -8.25 -21.53 0.78
C ALA A 74 -7.29 -20.33 0.90
N ALA A 75 -5.98 -20.58 0.87
CA ALA A 75 -4.97 -19.51 0.88
C ALA A 75 -5.09 -18.58 -0.34
N LYS A 76 -5.34 -19.13 -1.54
CA LYS A 76 -5.63 -18.34 -2.77
C LYS A 76 -6.85 -17.45 -2.58
N LYS A 77 -7.96 -17.99 -2.08
CA LYS A 77 -9.19 -17.22 -1.83
C LYS A 77 -8.99 -16.06 -0.84
N LEU A 78 -8.16 -16.25 0.19
CA LEU A 78 -7.83 -15.19 1.15
C LEU A 78 -6.96 -14.10 0.54
N LEU A 79 -6.02 -14.47 -0.34
CA LEU A 79 -5.04 -13.54 -0.92
C LEU A 79 -5.59 -12.77 -2.13
N ALA A 80 -6.42 -13.41 -2.96
CA ALA A 80 -7.00 -12.85 -4.18
C ALA A 80 -7.57 -11.42 -4.02
N PRO A 81 -8.38 -11.08 -2.99
CA PRO A 81 -8.92 -9.73 -2.86
C PRO A 81 -7.87 -8.66 -2.48
N LEU A 82 -6.70 -9.07 -1.99
CA LEU A 82 -5.66 -8.18 -1.49
C LEU A 82 -4.58 -7.86 -2.54
N VAL A 83 -4.51 -8.66 -3.61
CA VAL A 83 -3.52 -8.50 -4.68
C VAL A 83 -4.21 -8.23 -6.00
N ASN A 84 -3.56 -7.47 -6.89
CA ASN A 84 -4.08 -7.21 -8.23
C ASN A 84 -3.54 -8.20 -9.30
N ARG A 85 -2.90 -9.29 -8.89
CA ARG A 85 -2.37 -10.34 -9.77
C ARG A 85 -3.20 -11.61 -9.66
N SER A 86 -3.20 -12.44 -10.71
CA SER A 86 -3.83 -13.75 -10.65
C SER A 86 -3.17 -14.61 -9.58
N THR A 87 -3.97 -15.21 -8.71
CA THR A 87 -3.50 -16.12 -7.65
C THR A 87 -3.56 -17.59 -8.05
N ASP A 88 -4.23 -17.91 -9.16
CA ASP A 88 -4.56 -19.29 -9.53
C ASP A 88 -3.33 -20.11 -9.90
N THR A 89 -2.34 -19.46 -10.51
CA THR A 89 -1.07 -20.07 -10.93
C THR A 89 -0.02 -20.11 -9.82
N LEU A 90 -0.29 -19.54 -8.64
CA LEU A 90 0.66 -19.51 -7.54
C LEU A 90 0.81 -20.89 -6.89
N SER A 91 2.07 -21.34 -6.76
CA SER A 91 2.45 -22.47 -5.90
C SER A 91 2.36 -22.10 -4.42
N LEU A 92 2.45 -23.08 -3.51
CA LEU A 92 2.46 -22.82 -2.06
C LEU A 92 3.57 -21.83 -1.64
N LEU A 93 4.76 -21.97 -2.24
CA LEU A 93 5.86 -21.03 -2.05
C LEU A 93 5.51 -19.64 -2.61
N GLY A 94 4.91 -19.57 -3.79
CA GLY A 94 4.46 -18.32 -4.40
C GLY A 94 3.41 -17.59 -3.56
N LEU A 95 2.48 -18.35 -2.96
CA LEU A 95 1.50 -17.84 -1.99
C LEU A 95 2.20 -17.29 -0.75
N GLY A 96 3.16 -18.01 -0.18
CA GLY A 96 3.95 -17.55 0.97
C GLY A 96 4.63 -16.21 0.69
N LYS A 97 5.35 -16.10 -0.44
CA LYS A 97 5.99 -14.84 -0.87
C LYS A 97 4.98 -13.70 -1.01
N ALA A 98 3.89 -13.96 -1.72
CA ALA A 98 2.85 -12.98 -1.98
C ALA A 98 2.15 -12.51 -0.69
N GLY A 99 1.85 -13.43 0.24
CA GLY A 99 1.29 -13.12 1.54
C GLY A 99 2.25 -12.30 2.40
N CYS A 100 3.54 -12.64 2.41
CA CYS A 100 4.57 -11.85 3.10
C CYS A 100 4.65 -10.42 2.53
N GLU A 101 4.69 -10.26 1.20
CA GLU A 101 4.68 -8.94 0.56
C GLU A 101 3.44 -8.12 0.96
N THR A 102 2.26 -8.74 0.93
CA THR A 102 0.99 -8.11 1.33
C THR A 102 1.01 -7.68 2.78
N LEU A 103 1.52 -8.52 3.70
CA LEU A 103 1.61 -8.18 5.12
C LEU A 103 2.62 -7.05 5.38
N ILE A 104 3.83 -7.14 4.82
CA ILE A 104 4.88 -6.15 5.00
C ILE A 104 4.40 -4.79 4.49
N MET A 105 3.82 -4.75 3.28
CA MET A 105 3.24 -3.53 2.71
C MET A 105 2.03 -3.04 3.50
N GLY A 106 1.21 -3.97 4.01
CA GLY A 106 0.07 -3.66 4.86
C GLY A 106 0.49 -2.93 6.14
N TYR A 107 1.50 -3.42 6.86
CA TYR A 107 2.03 -2.74 8.05
C TYR A 107 2.73 -1.42 7.70
N GLY A 108 3.50 -1.40 6.62
CA GLY A 108 4.20 -0.20 6.16
C GLY A 108 3.23 0.95 5.86
N ARG A 109 2.13 0.68 5.18
CA ARG A 109 1.13 1.70 4.81
C ARG A 109 0.11 1.95 5.91
N ASN A 110 -0.56 0.91 6.42
CA ASN A 110 -1.72 1.06 7.30
C ASN A 110 -1.37 1.38 8.76
N VAL A 111 -0.09 1.25 9.14
CA VAL A 111 0.39 1.57 10.48
C VAL A 111 1.48 2.62 10.40
N VAL A 112 2.64 2.30 9.81
CA VAL A 112 3.80 3.21 9.86
C VAL A 112 3.55 4.49 9.06
N GLY A 113 3.03 4.39 7.84
CA GLY A 113 2.68 5.54 7.02
C GLY A 113 1.61 6.42 7.65
N VAL A 114 0.56 5.80 8.22
CA VAL A 114 -0.50 6.51 8.95
C VAL A 114 0.06 7.27 10.16
N LEU A 115 0.88 6.62 10.99
CA LEU A 115 1.52 7.26 12.15
C LEU A 115 2.48 8.39 11.73
N PHE A 116 3.21 8.21 10.64
CA PHE A 116 4.10 9.24 10.11
C PHE A 116 3.32 10.50 9.67
N TRP A 117 2.26 10.33 8.89
CA TRP A 117 1.43 11.46 8.44
C TRP A 117 0.60 12.07 9.58
N TYR A 118 0.25 11.29 10.60
CA TYR A 118 -0.31 11.82 11.85
C TYR A 118 0.67 12.76 12.56
N ALA A 119 1.94 12.36 12.68
CA ALA A 119 2.96 13.18 13.34
C ALA A 119 3.22 14.52 12.62
N ILE A 120 3.05 14.56 11.29
CA ILE A 120 3.32 15.76 10.48
C ILE A 120 2.08 16.65 10.34
N ALA A 121 0.92 16.07 10.06
CA ALA A 121 -0.29 16.80 9.65
C ALA A 121 -1.53 16.44 10.50
N GLY A 122 -1.32 15.80 11.65
CA GLY A 122 -2.38 15.46 12.59
C GLY A 122 -3.37 14.41 12.08
N GLY A 123 -4.54 14.34 12.72
CA GLY A 123 -5.59 13.39 12.37
C GLY A 123 -6.06 13.49 10.92
N ILE A 124 -6.18 14.73 10.41
CA ILE A 124 -6.56 14.98 9.01
C ILE A 124 -5.50 14.38 8.07
N GLY A 125 -4.22 14.64 8.29
CA GLY A 125 -3.13 14.07 7.48
C GLY A 125 -3.15 12.54 7.45
N ALA A 126 -3.32 11.91 8.61
CA ALA A 126 -3.41 10.45 8.74
C ALA A 126 -4.58 9.88 7.93
N PHE A 127 -5.77 10.48 8.07
CA PHE A 127 -6.97 10.04 7.39
C PHE A 127 -6.89 10.27 5.87
N MET A 128 -6.38 11.43 5.44
CA MET A 128 -6.18 11.72 4.02
C MET A 128 -5.20 10.73 3.38
N TYR A 129 -4.10 10.40 4.04
CA TYR A 129 -3.17 9.38 3.56
C TYR A 129 -3.87 8.01 3.40
N ARG A 130 -4.69 7.60 4.37
CA ARG A 130 -5.49 6.37 4.27
C ARG A 130 -6.44 6.40 3.08
N MET A 131 -7.12 7.52 2.82
CA MET A 131 -8.01 7.66 1.66
C MET A 131 -7.25 7.61 0.33
N VAL A 132 -6.06 8.19 0.26
CA VAL A 132 -5.21 8.08 -0.94
C VAL A 132 -4.81 6.64 -1.21
N ILE A 133 -4.50 5.84 -0.17
CA ILE A 133 -4.23 4.40 -0.32
C ILE A 133 -5.45 3.67 -0.90
N GLU A 134 -6.65 3.93 -0.38
CA GLU A 134 -7.87 3.27 -0.84
C GLU A 134 -8.22 3.64 -2.28
N LEU A 135 -8.08 4.92 -2.67
CA LEU A 135 -8.29 5.36 -4.06
C LEU A 135 -7.29 4.73 -5.02
N ALA A 136 -6.01 4.68 -4.65
CA ALA A 136 -4.98 4.04 -5.46
C ALA A 136 -5.20 2.52 -5.61
N ARG A 137 -5.81 1.87 -4.62
CA ARG A 137 -6.22 0.46 -4.70
C ARG A 137 -7.44 0.29 -5.62
N ALA A 138 -8.46 1.14 -5.46
CA ALA A 138 -9.69 1.09 -6.24
C ALA A 138 -9.43 1.31 -7.74
N TRP A 139 -8.59 2.29 -8.07
CA TRP A 139 -8.23 2.66 -9.44
C TRP A 139 -6.85 2.15 -9.84
N SER A 140 -6.49 0.93 -9.46
CA SER A 140 -5.15 0.41 -9.77
C SER A 140 -4.94 0.26 -11.29
N PRO A 141 -3.89 0.86 -11.87
CA PRO A 141 -3.53 0.71 -13.29
C PRO A 141 -3.14 -0.72 -13.71
N SER A 142 -2.98 -1.63 -12.75
CA SER A 142 -2.79 -3.06 -13.02
C SER A 142 -4.03 -3.70 -13.65
N ARG A 143 -5.21 -3.08 -13.51
CA ARG A 143 -6.45 -3.51 -14.19
C ARG A 143 -6.59 -2.71 -15.49
N THR A 144 -6.75 -3.39 -16.61
CA THR A 144 -6.80 -2.78 -17.95
C THR A 144 -7.86 -1.68 -18.07
N GLN A 145 -9.01 -1.83 -17.40
CA GLN A 145 -10.07 -0.82 -17.34
C GLN A 145 -9.68 0.52 -16.70
N PHE A 146 -8.67 0.54 -15.82
CA PHE A 146 -8.21 1.76 -15.13
C PHE A 146 -6.89 2.29 -15.70
N LEU A 147 -6.33 1.68 -16.74
CA LEU A 147 -5.16 2.22 -17.41
C LEU A 147 -5.61 3.11 -18.58
N PRO A 148 -5.18 4.40 -18.68
CA PRO A 148 -4.26 5.13 -17.80
C PRO A 148 -4.91 5.93 -16.65
N PHE A 149 -6.24 5.93 -16.54
CA PHE A 149 -7.03 6.69 -15.55
C PHE A 149 -6.45 6.68 -14.12
N GLY A 150 -5.98 5.54 -13.64
CA GLY A 150 -5.47 5.33 -12.28
C GLY A 150 -4.05 5.81 -12.00
N ILE A 151 -3.29 6.17 -13.04
CA ILE A 151 -1.88 6.55 -12.92
C ILE A 151 -1.66 7.74 -11.96
N PRO A 152 -2.46 8.82 -12.00
CA PRO A 152 -2.32 9.94 -11.07
C PRO A 152 -2.43 9.51 -9.61
N ALA A 153 -3.41 8.66 -9.27
CA ALA A 153 -3.62 8.18 -7.90
C ALA A 153 -2.39 7.39 -7.38
N ILE A 154 -1.82 6.52 -8.21
CA ILE A 154 -0.62 5.76 -7.86
C ILE A 154 0.61 6.66 -7.74
N ARG A 155 0.75 7.69 -8.58
CA ARG A 155 1.87 8.64 -8.49
C ARG A 155 1.83 9.44 -7.19
N VAL A 156 0.66 9.92 -6.80
CA VAL A 156 0.50 10.63 -5.52
C VAL A 156 0.78 9.69 -4.35
N LEU A 157 0.23 8.46 -4.37
CA LEU A 157 0.55 7.47 -3.34
C LEU A 157 2.05 7.19 -3.27
N ALA A 158 2.73 7.02 -4.40
CA ALA A 158 4.17 6.77 -4.45
C ALA A 158 4.98 7.92 -3.84
N LEU A 159 4.55 9.16 -4.03
CA LEU A 159 5.14 10.34 -3.39
C LEU A 159 4.94 10.30 -1.87
N LEU A 160 3.72 10.03 -1.40
CA LEU A 160 3.40 9.97 0.03
C LEU A 160 4.06 8.79 0.73
N ASP A 161 4.27 7.68 0.04
CA ASP A 161 4.95 6.48 0.53
C ASP A 161 6.48 6.64 0.60
N PHE A 162 7.05 7.60 -0.15
CA PHE A 162 8.48 7.68 -0.40
C PHE A 162 9.30 7.79 0.90
N ILE A 163 8.91 8.71 1.78
CA ILE A 163 9.59 8.94 3.05
C ILE A 163 9.23 7.88 4.09
N PRO A 164 7.94 7.63 4.43
CA PRO A 164 7.60 6.72 5.52
C PRO A 164 8.07 5.29 5.28
N LEU A 165 7.98 4.76 4.05
CA LEU A 165 8.41 3.39 3.78
C LEU A 165 9.94 3.25 3.84
N ARG A 166 10.70 4.29 3.48
CA ARG A 166 12.16 4.31 3.63
C ARG A 166 12.58 4.41 5.09
N LEU A 167 11.92 5.25 5.88
CA LEU A 167 12.16 5.32 7.32
C LEU A 167 11.87 3.96 7.96
N PHE A 168 10.77 3.31 7.57
CA PHE A 168 10.45 1.98 8.07
C PHE A 168 11.50 0.95 7.65
N ALA A 169 11.94 0.96 6.39
CA ALA A 169 13.03 0.12 5.92
C ALA A 169 14.30 0.36 6.75
N LEU A 170 14.70 1.61 6.99
CA LEU A 170 15.88 1.93 7.80
C LEU A 170 15.75 1.46 9.25
N MET A 171 14.56 1.56 9.86
CA MET A 171 14.30 0.97 11.18
C MET A 171 14.49 -0.55 11.16
N LEU A 172 14.07 -1.23 10.08
CA LEU A 172 14.32 -2.65 9.90
C LEU A 172 15.79 -2.95 9.63
N VAL A 173 16.60 -2.07 9.04
CA VAL A 173 18.04 -2.32 8.84
C VAL A 173 18.79 -2.47 10.18
N VAL A 174 18.34 -1.78 11.24
CA VAL A 174 19.04 -1.78 12.53
C VAL A 174 19.15 -3.19 13.12
N GLY A 175 20.35 -3.54 13.59
CA GLY A 175 20.66 -4.80 14.25
C GLY A 175 21.48 -5.75 13.37
N GLN A 176 21.18 -7.05 13.47
CA GLN A 176 21.90 -8.08 12.74
C GLN A 176 21.68 -7.93 11.22
N ARG A 177 22.75 -8.16 10.44
CA ARG A 177 22.73 -8.14 8.96
C ARG A 177 22.45 -6.77 8.33
N ALA A 178 22.66 -5.68 9.07
CA ALA A 178 22.50 -4.30 8.59
C ALA A 178 23.29 -4.01 7.28
N GLN A 179 24.56 -4.44 7.23
CA GLN A 179 25.42 -4.24 6.05
C GLN A 179 24.87 -4.95 4.80
N ILE A 180 24.38 -6.17 4.97
CA ILE A 180 23.76 -6.96 3.89
C ILE A 180 22.48 -6.27 3.41
N CYS A 181 21.64 -5.80 4.32
CA CYS A 181 20.41 -5.09 3.98
C CYS A 181 20.71 -3.84 3.15
N LEU A 182 21.65 -2.99 3.60
CA LEU A 182 22.04 -1.78 2.87
C LEU A 182 22.62 -2.09 1.49
N HIS A 183 23.45 -3.14 1.37
CA HIS A 183 23.99 -3.58 0.10
C HIS A 183 22.89 -4.01 -0.87
N LEU A 184 21.94 -4.84 -0.41
CA LEU A 184 20.84 -5.34 -1.24
C LEU A 184 19.85 -4.23 -1.62
N ILE A 185 19.56 -3.28 -0.73
CA ILE A 185 18.75 -2.10 -1.08
C ILE A 185 19.40 -1.34 -2.24
N LYS A 186 20.70 -1.07 -2.16
CA LYS A 186 21.43 -0.34 -3.21
C LYS A 186 21.43 -1.11 -4.54
N GLN A 187 21.55 -2.43 -4.49
CA GLN A 187 21.61 -3.28 -5.69
C GLN A 187 20.24 -3.48 -6.33
N GLN A 188 19.18 -3.69 -5.53
CA GLN A 188 17.89 -4.17 -6.03
C GLN A 188 16.80 -3.09 -6.06
N ALA A 189 16.82 -2.08 -5.18
CA ALA A 189 15.68 -1.15 -5.10
C ALA A 189 15.45 -0.34 -6.39
N ALA A 190 16.50 -0.16 -7.21
CA ALA A 190 16.43 0.55 -8.48
C ALA A 190 15.72 -0.23 -9.59
N SER A 191 15.62 -1.56 -9.50
CA SER A 191 14.95 -2.39 -10.52
C SER A 191 13.43 -2.47 -10.34
N TRP A 192 12.91 -1.92 -9.24
CA TRP A 192 11.48 -1.96 -8.92
C TRP A 192 10.75 -0.74 -9.51
N PRO A 193 9.45 -0.89 -9.85
CA PRO A 193 8.67 0.21 -10.45
C PRO A 193 8.43 1.38 -9.48
N LEU A 194 8.42 1.12 -8.17
CA LEU A 194 8.17 2.14 -7.14
C LEU A 194 9.25 2.09 -6.05
N PRO A 195 10.00 3.17 -5.82
CA PRO A 195 11.19 3.16 -4.97
C PRO A 195 10.86 3.00 -3.47
N GLY A 196 9.72 3.52 -2.99
CA GLY A 196 9.31 3.40 -1.58
C GLY A 196 9.04 1.93 -1.18
N PRO A 197 8.08 1.26 -1.83
CA PRO A 197 7.81 -0.17 -1.60
C PRO A 197 9.04 -1.06 -1.78
N ALA A 198 9.91 -0.76 -2.75
CA ALA A 198 11.11 -1.51 -3.02
C ALA A 198 12.07 -1.56 -1.83
N TRP A 199 12.34 -0.40 -1.21
CA TRP A 199 13.21 -0.32 -0.03
C TRP A 199 12.70 -1.22 1.11
N LEU A 200 11.40 -1.15 1.38
CA LEU A 200 10.80 -1.92 2.46
C LEU A 200 10.85 -3.42 2.19
N LEU A 201 10.42 -3.86 1.00
CA LEU A 201 10.37 -5.28 0.65
C LEU A 201 11.76 -5.91 0.52
N VAL A 202 12.72 -5.21 -0.10
CA VAL A 202 14.11 -5.68 -0.20
C VAL A 202 14.73 -5.79 1.19
N THR A 203 14.52 -4.81 2.07
CA THR A 203 15.06 -4.86 3.43
C THR A 203 14.44 -6.00 4.24
N ALA A 204 13.12 -6.17 4.19
CA ALA A 204 12.44 -7.23 4.92
C ALA A 204 12.85 -8.61 4.41
N GLY A 205 12.95 -8.79 3.09
CA GLY A 205 13.44 -10.02 2.46
C GLY A 205 14.88 -10.33 2.86
N ALA A 206 15.76 -9.32 2.80
CA ALA A 206 17.14 -9.44 3.25
C ALA A 206 17.21 -9.86 4.71
N LYS A 207 16.52 -9.17 5.62
CA LYS A 207 16.59 -9.41 7.07
C LYS A 207 16.02 -10.76 7.48
N LEU A 208 14.92 -11.19 6.86
CA LEU A 208 14.26 -12.47 7.15
C LEU A 208 14.81 -13.64 6.34
N GLU A 209 15.85 -13.42 5.52
CA GLU A 209 16.41 -14.43 4.60
C GLU A 209 15.37 -15.00 3.63
N LEU A 210 14.40 -14.18 3.24
CA LEU A 210 13.34 -14.53 2.31
C LEU A 210 13.66 -13.99 0.91
N SER A 211 13.52 -14.85 -0.08
CA SER A 211 13.45 -14.42 -1.49
C SER A 211 12.06 -13.85 -1.75
N LEU A 212 11.87 -12.55 -1.52
CA LEU A 212 10.69 -11.81 -1.94
C LEU A 212 10.85 -11.34 -3.40
N ALA A 213 9.76 -11.01 -4.07
CA ALA A 213 9.63 -10.85 -5.52
C ALA A 213 9.66 -12.16 -6.35
N GLY A 214 9.18 -12.04 -7.59
CA GLY A 214 9.02 -13.13 -8.55
C GLY A 214 8.10 -12.74 -9.71
N PRO A 215 7.94 -13.58 -10.74
CA PRO A 215 7.04 -13.30 -11.85
C PRO A 215 5.61 -13.10 -11.34
N ALA A 216 4.97 -12.00 -11.76
CA ALA A 216 3.58 -11.70 -11.45
C ALA A 216 2.79 -11.67 -12.77
N ILE A 217 1.77 -12.54 -12.86
CA ILE A 217 0.85 -12.56 -13.99
C ILE A 217 -0.34 -11.67 -13.62
N TYR A 218 -0.50 -10.57 -14.34
CA TYR A 218 -1.65 -9.68 -14.22
C TYR A 218 -2.72 -10.14 -15.21
N GLU A 219 -3.99 -10.13 -14.79
CA GLU A 219 -5.10 -10.40 -15.71
C GLU A 219 -5.24 -9.20 -16.64
N GLY A 220 -5.09 -9.46 -17.94
CA GLY A 220 -5.25 -8.48 -19.02
C GLY A 220 -6.65 -8.56 -19.61
#